data_AF-A0A0F9KI01-F1
#
_entry.id   AF-A0A0F9KI01-F1
#
_cell.length_a   1.000
_cell.length_b   1.000
_cell.length_c   1.000
_cell.angle_alpha   90.00
_cell.angle_beta   90.00
_cell.angle_gamma   90.00
#
_symmetry.space_group_name_H-M   'P 1'
#
loop_
_entity.id
_entity.type
_entity.pdbx_description
1 polymer ?
#
loop_
_entity_poly.entity_id
_entity_poly.type
_entity_poly.pdbx_seq_one_letter_code
_entity_poly.pdbx_strand_id
1 'polypeptide(L)' 'MTKTYNNLPMADCPHCGKEQQLDDYYDLDVGDSRECQHCDKEMHVTERDTSIWIRLATAASD' A
#
# COMPACT_ATOMS: atom_id res chain seq x y z
N MET A 1 3.35 -1.03 11.10
CA MET A 1 4.46 -0.71 10.17
C MET A 1 4.00 -1.07 8.79
N THR A 2 4.07 -0.13 7.85
CA THR A 2 3.69 -0.34 6.45
C THR A 2 4.72 -1.27 5.80
N LYS A 3 4.28 -2.41 5.25
CA LYS A 3 5.15 -3.35 4.53
C LYS A 3 5.23 -2.91 3.07
N THR A 4 6.43 -2.95 2.48
CA THR A 4 6.65 -2.61 1.07
C THR A 4 7.61 -3.59 0.40
N TYR A 5 7.37 -3.90 -0.87
CA TYR A 5 8.30 -4.64 -1.74
C TYR A 5 8.49 -3.83 -3.03
N ASN A 6 9.74 -3.60 -3.45
CA ASN A 6 10.08 -2.71 -4.58
C ASN A 6 9.41 -1.32 -4.51
N ASN A 7 9.33 -0.74 -3.31
CA ASN A 7 8.65 0.54 -3.01
C ASN A 7 7.13 0.55 -3.25
N LEU A 8 6.52 -0.60 -3.51
CA LEU A 8 5.07 -0.74 -3.60
C LEU A 8 4.50 -1.33 -2.29
N PRO A 9 3.29 -0.91 -1.87
CA PRO A 9 2.68 -1.40 -0.65
C PRO A 9 2.34 -2.90 -0.73
N MET A 10 2.48 -3.57 0.40
CA MET A 10 2.13 -4.97 0.61
C MET A 10 1.00 -5.07 1.63
N ALA A 11 0.09 -6.01 1.42
CA ALA A 11 -1.00 -6.31 2.35
C ALA A 11 -1.09 -7.81 2.65
N ASP A 12 -1.46 -8.12 3.88
CA ASP A 12 -1.70 -9.49 4.33
C ASP A 12 -3.20 -9.80 4.14
N CYS A 13 -3.51 -10.95 3.53
CA CYS A 13 -4.90 -11.40 3.46
C CYS A 13 -5.39 -11.83 4.86
N PRO A 14 -6.49 -11.27 5.39
CA PRO A 14 -6.99 -11.63 6.73
C PRO A 14 -7.54 -13.06 6.80
N HIS A 15 -7.84 -13.69 5.65
CA HIS A 15 -8.35 -15.06 5.58
C HIS A 15 -7.23 -16.11 5.51
N CYS A 16 -6.29 -15.97 4.57
CA CYS A 16 -5.24 -16.98 4.33
C CYS A 16 -3.86 -16.60 4.88
N GLY A 17 -3.67 -15.36 5.35
CA GLY A 17 -2.41 -14.87 5.94
C GLY A 17 -1.27 -14.65 4.93
N LYS A 18 -1.49 -14.92 3.63
CA LYS A 18 -0.46 -14.69 2.60
C LYS A 18 -0.37 -13.21 2.25
N GLU A 19 0.86 -12.78 1.98
CA GLU A 19 1.15 -11.43 1.52
C GLU A 19 0.89 -11.30 0.01
N GLN A 20 0.49 -10.12 -0.42
CA GLN A 20 0.34 -9.76 -1.82
C GLN A 20 0.68 -8.29 -2.02
N GLN A 21 1.19 -7.97 -3.21
CA GLN A 21 1.49 -6.60 -3.59
C GLN A 21 0.19 -5.88 -4.01
N LEU A 22 0.07 -4.61 -3.65
CA LEU A 22 -0.96 -3.71 -4.13
C LEU A 22 -0.33 -2.87 -5.26
N ASP A 23 -0.27 -3.43 -6.46
CA ASP A 23 0.28 -2.77 -7.65
C ASP A 23 -0.64 -1.70 -8.24
N ASP A 24 -1.89 -1.67 -7.82
CA ASP A 24 -2.95 -0.72 -8.14
C ASP A 24 -3.18 0.34 -7.05
N TYR A 25 -2.24 0.49 -6.10
CA TYR A 25 -2.43 1.29 -4.88
C TYR A 25 -2.75 2.78 -5.08
N TYR A 26 -2.46 3.34 -6.26
CA TYR A 26 -2.79 4.72 -6.60
C TYR A 26 -4.30 4.94 -6.75
N ASP A 27 -5.02 3.88 -7.12
CA ASP A 27 -6.46 3.91 -7.39
C ASP A 27 -7.29 3.30 -6.24
N LEU A 28 -6.65 2.85 -5.16
CA LEU A 28 -7.34 2.28 -4.00
C LEU A 28 -7.72 3.34 -2.97
N ASP A 29 -9.01 3.36 -2.63
CA ASP A 29 -9.58 4.16 -1.54
C ASP A 29 -10.32 3.29 -0.51
N VAL A 30 -10.59 3.91 0.64
CA VAL A 30 -11.36 3.26 1.72
C VAL A 30 -12.77 2.97 1.23
N GLY A 31 -13.22 1.73 1.40
CA GLY A 31 -14.50 1.22 0.91
C GLY A 31 -14.38 0.36 -0.34
N ASP A 32 -13.28 0.46 -1.08
CA ASP A 32 -13.03 -0.41 -2.23
C ASP A 32 -12.82 -1.85 -1.80
N SER A 33 -13.06 -2.77 -2.74
CA SER A 33 -12.81 -4.19 -2.56
C SER A 33 -11.92 -4.76 -3.64
N ARG A 34 -11.19 -5.82 -3.29
CA ARG A 34 -10.33 -6.58 -4.20
C ARG A 34 -10.24 -8.03 -3.80
N GLU A 35 -9.92 -8.91 -4.73
CA GLU A 35 -9.75 -10.33 -4.44
C GLU A 35 -8.32 -10.66 -3.98
N CYS A 36 -8.19 -11.60 -3.05
CA CYS A 36 -6.90 -12.16 -2.68
C CYS A 36 -6.37 -13.07 -3.80
N GLN A 37 -5.14 -12.78 -4.27
CA GLN A 37 -4.46 -13.53 -5.34
C GLN A 37 -4.15 -15.00 -5.00
N HIS A 38 -4.41 -15.43 -3.76
CA HIS A 38 -4.06 -16.76 -3.27
C HIS A 38 -5.25 -17.60 -2.79
N CYS A 39 -6.38 -17.00 -2.46
CA CYS A 39 -7.54 -17.71 -1.92
C CYS A 39 -8.89 -17.18 -2.42
N ASP A 40 -8.88 -16.26 -3.39
CA ASP A 40 -10.05 -15.75 -4.12
C ASP A 40 -11.15 -15.17 -3.22
N LYS A 41 -10.78 -14.73 -2.01
CA LYS A 41 -11.69 -14.04 -1.08
C LYS A 41 -11.59 -12.54 -1.30
N GLU A 42 -12.74 -11.90 -1.32
CA GLU A 42 -12.88 -10.45 -1.33
C GLU A 42 -12.31 -9.86 -0.02
N MET A 43 -11.54 -8.79 -0.15
CA MET A 43 -10.96 -8.01 0.93
C MET A 43 -11.37 -6.56 0.73
N HIS A 44 -11.78 -5.90 1.81
CA HIS A 44 -12.16 -4.49 1.78
C HIS A 44 -11.06 -3.62 2.36
N VAL A 45 -10.82 -2.48 1.73
CA VAL A 45 -9.91 -1.45 2.25
C VAL A 45 -10.64 -0.70 3.35
N THR A 46 -10.18 -0.84 4.60
CA THR A 46 -10.81 -0.19 5.76
C THR A 46 -10.10 1.08 6.21
N GLU A 47 -8.82 1.23 5.88
CA GLU A 47 -7.98 2.37 6.29
C GLU A 47 -6.84 2.58 5.29
N ARG A 48 -6.42 3.83 5.12
CA ARG A 48 -5.27 4.22 4.30
C ARG A 48 -4.45 5.27 5.05
N ASP A 49 -3.16 5.00 5.23
CA ASP A 49 -2.20 5.95 5.80
C ASP A 49 -1.14 6.31 4.74
N THR A 50 -0.84 7.60 4.59
CA THR A 50 0.12 8.13 3.62
C THR A 50 1.13 9.03 4.32
N SER A 51 2.41 8.65 4.27
CA SER A 51 3.51 9.45 4.83
C SER A 51 4.25 10.22 3.74
N ILE A 52 4.43 11.54 3.94
CA ILE A 52 5.22 12.42 3.05
C ILE A 52 6.45 12.91 3.79
N TRP A 53 7.64 12.67 3.24
CA TRP A 53 8.92 13.12 3.78
C TRP A 53 9.51 14.22 2.89
N ILE A 54 9.72 15.41 3.45
CA ILE A 54 10.25 16.58 2.74
C ILE A 54 11.60 16.96 3.35
N ARG A 55 12.57 17.32 2.50
CA ARG A 55 13.87 17.87 2.92
C ARG A 55 14.11 19.22 2.26
N LEU A 56 14.88 20.08 2.93
CA LEU A 56 15.27 21.39 2.41
C LEU A 56 16.13 21.25 1.15
N ALA A 57 15.90 22.13 0.16
CA ALA A 57 16.80 22.30 -0.96
C ALA A 57 18.01 23.12 -0.48
N THR A 58 19.22 22.59 -0.63
CA THR A 58 20.44 23.38 -0.44
C THR A 58 20.53 24.35 -1.62
N ALA A 59 20.32 25.64 -1.38
CA ALA A 59 20.73 26.65 -2.34
C ALA A 59 22.25 26.52 -2.53
N ALA A 60 22.70 26.27 -3.77
CA ALA A 60 24.09 26.51 -4.10
C ALA A 60 24.32 28.02 -3.90
N SER A 61 25.08 28.39 -2.87
CA SER A 61 25.57 29.75 -2.72
C SER A 61 26.66 29.98 -3.78
N ASP A 62 26.40 30.94 -4.68
CA ASP A 62 27.32 31.44 -5.70
C ASP A 62 28.67 31.92 -5.11
#